data_AF-A0A944P065-F1
#
_entry.id   AF-A0A944P065-F1
#
_cell.length_a   1.000
_cell.length_b   1.000
_cell.length_c   1.000
_cell.angle_alpha   90.00
_cell.angle_beta   90.00
_cell.angle_gamma   90.00
#
_symmetry.space_group_name_H-M   'P 1'
#
loop_
_entity.id
_entity.type
_entity.pdbx_description
1 polymer ?
#
loop_
_entity_poly.entity_id
_entity_poly.type
_entity_poly.pdbx_seq_one_letter_code
_entity_poly.pdbx_strand_id
1 'polypeptide(L)'
;MNTRSKIAVFGMVTLSFVLSGKVTAQTMKEKTVMVGGAAMYPSKNIIENAVNSKDHKTLVAAVKAAGLVETLQGSGPFTVLA
;
A
#
# COMPACT_ATOMS: atom_id res chain seq x y z
N MET A 1 -45.26 -9.35 -47.31
CA MET A 1 -44.63 -9.97 -48.48
C MET A 1 -43.23 -9.36 -48.63
N ASN A 2 -42.25 -9.90 -47.91
CA ASN A 2 -41.18 -10.77 -48.43
C ASN A 2 -40.09 -9.92 -49.12
N THR A 3 -38.78 -9.94 -48.83
CA THR A 3 -37.87 -10.83 -48.09
C THR A 3 -36.49 -10.40 -48.58
N ARG A 4 -35.51 -10.07 -47.71
CA ARG A 4 -34.04 -10.32 -47.82
C ARG A 4 -33.39 -9.89 -46.48
N SER A 5 -33.56 -10.63 -45.40
CA SER A 5 -32.73 -11.79 -45.02
C SER A 5 -31.23 -11.45 -44.90
N LYS A 6 -30.78 -11.30 -43.64
CA LYS A 6 -29.48 -11.73 -43.10
C LYS A 6 -28.21 -11.00 -43.57
N ILE A 7 -27.81 -9.98 -42.82
CA ILE A 7 -26.37 -9.67 -42.60
C ILE A 7 -26.10 -9.78 -41.10
N ALA A 8 -25.63 -10.98 -40.74
CA ALA A 8 -24.75 -11.33 -39.64
C ALA A 8 -24.64 -10.38 -38.43
N VAL A 9 -25.51 -10.62 -37.44
CA VAL A 9 -25.14 -10.59 -36.02
C VAL A 9 -24.10 -11.70 -35.80
N PHE A 10 -22.83 -11.45 -36.11
CA PHE A 10 -21.69 -12.36 -35.80
C PHE A 10 -20.34 -11.62 -35.92
N GLY A 11 -20.27 -10.40 -35.40
CA GLY A 11 -19.04 -9.61 -35.27
C GLY A 11 -18.55 -9.59 -33.83
N MET A 12 -17.99 -10.72 -33.40
CA MET A 12 -16.89 -10.85 -32.44
C MET A 12 -16.60 -9.65 -31.51
N VAL A 13 -16.93 -9.84 -30.23
CA VAL A 13 -16.28 -9.23 -29.07
C VAL A 13 -14.78 -9.01 -29.33
N THR A 14 -14.34 -7.77 -29.52
CA THR A 14 -12.98 -7.33 -29.17
C THR A 14 -12.95 -5.81 -28.95
N LEU A 15 -12.88 -5.45 -27.66
CA LEU A 15 -11.80 -4.61 -27.13
C LEU A 15 -11.48 -3.31 -27.88
N SER A 16 -11.98 -2.18 -27.36
CA SER A 16 -11.28 -0.89 -27.42
C SER A 16 -11.86 0.11 -26.41
N PHE A 17 -11.74 -0.20 -25.12
CA PHE A 17 -11.66 0.82 -24.08
C PHE A 17 -10.30 1.50 -24.25
N VAL A 18 -10.21 2.49 -25.13
CA VAL A 18 -8.98 3.29 -25.34
C VAL A 18 -8.87 4.30 -24.20
N LEU A 19 -8.49 3.80 -23.02
CA LEU A 19 -7.82 4.60 -22.00
C LEU A 19 -6.33 4.59 -22.34
N SER A 20 -5.94 5.39 -23.34
CA SER A 20 -4.54 5.52 -23.76
C SER A 20 -4.05 6.90 -23.35
N GLY A 21 -3.18 6.94 -22.34
CA GLY A 21 -2.43 8.16 -22.03
C GLY A 21 -2.18 8.46 -20.56
N LYS A 22 -1.61 7.50 -19.82
CA LYS A 22 -0.71 7.74 -18.67
C LYS A 22 -1.30 8.63 -17.56
N VAL A 23 -2.08 8.01 -16.67
CA VAL A 23 -2.12 8.45 -15.26
C VAL A 23 -0.71 8.26 -14.72
N THR A 24 0.11 9.29 -14.85
CA THR A 24 1.35 9.43 -14.09
C THR A 24 0.91 9.54 -12.64
N ALA A 25 0.83 8.40 -11.96
CA ALA A 25 0.79 8.35 -10.51
C ALA A 25 2.09 9.01 -10.04
N GLN A 26 2.04 10.33 -9.82
CA GLN A 26 3.14 11.09 -9.26
C GLN A 26 3.35 10.55 -7.85
N THR A 27 4.33 9.67 -7.71
CA THR A 27 4.78 9.15 -6.42
C THR A 27 5.28 10.33 -5.60
N MET A 28 4.41 10.87 -4.74
CA MET A 28 4.79 11.85 -3.73
C MET A 28 5.77 11.15 -2.78
N LYS A 29 7.05 11.50 -2.88
CA LYS A 29 8.09 10.95 -1.99
C LYS A 29 7.79 11.48 -0.59
N GLU A 30 7.30 10.61 0.29
CA GLU A 30 7.01 10.99 1.69
C GLU A 30 8.28 11.55 2.35
N LYS A 31 8.09 12.54 3.23
CA LYS A 31 9.19 13.06 4.05
C LYS A 31 9.54 12.02 5.12
N THR A 32 10.46 11.13 4.78
CA THR A 32 10.96 10.07 5.67
C THR A 32 12.11 10.57 6.55
N VAL A 33 12.23 10.02 7.75
CA VAL A 33 13.39 10.25 8.63
C VAL A 33 14.21 8.96 8.76
N MET A 34 15.52 9.07 8.98
CA MET A 34 16.38 7.91 9.21
C MET A 34 16.52 7.68 10.72
N VAL A 35 16.20 6.47 11.17
CA VAL A 35 16.35 6.03 12.58
C VAL A 35 16.92 4.62 12.58
N GLY A 36 18.05 4.41 13.29
CA GLY A 36 18.71 3.09 13.33
C GLY A 36 19.02 2.53 11.93
N GLY A 37 19.58 3.38 11.06
CA GLY A 37 19.95 3.02 9.69
C GLY A 37 18.80 2.68 8.73
N ALA A 38 17.54 2.83 9.15
CA ALA A 38 16.36 2.54 8.34
C ALA A 38 15.47 3.78 8.17
N ALA A 39 14.79 3.88 7.03
CA ALA A 39 13.82 4.94 6.78
C ALA A 39 12.50 4.66 7.51
N MET A 40 12.02 5.64 8.26
CA MET A 40 10.72 5.64 8.92
C MET A 40 9.73 6.45 8.09
N TYR A 41 8.60 5.81 7.79
CA TYR A 41 7.57 6.35 6.90
C TYR A 41 6.39 6.86 7.73
N PRO A 42 5.95 8.12 7.53
CA PRO A 42 4.76 8.65 8.20
C PRO A 42 3.47 7.88 7.89
N SER A 43 3.41 7.20 6.74
CA SER A 43 2.27 6.35 6.35
C SER A 43 2.19 5.02 7.09
N LYS A 44 3.26 4.61 7.78
CA LYS A 44 3.35 3.34 8.51
C LYS A 44 3.18 3.56 10.00
N ASN A 45 2.56 2.61 10.68
CA ASN A 45 2.49 2.63 12.15
C ASN A 45 3.86 2.31 12.78
N ILE A 46 3.94 2.45 14.11
CA ILE A 46 5.19 2.29 14.86
C ILE A 46 5.76 0.88 14.68
N ILE A 47 4.91 -0.13 14.74
CA ILE A 47 5.33 -1.54 14.63
C ILE A 47 5.86 -1.84 13.23
N GLU A 48 5.15 -1.39 12.19
CA GLU A 48 5.58 -1.54 10.79
C GLU A 48 6.91 -0.84 10.50
N ASN A 49 7.13 0.33 11.09
CA ASN A 49 8.40 1.03 10.98
C ASN A 49 9.53 0.30 11.72
N ALA A 50 9.29 -0.16 12.95
CA ALA A 50 10.28 -0.82 13.79
C ALA A 50 10.71 -2.19 13.23
N VAL A 51 9.78 -3.02 12.71
CA VAL A 51 10.11 -4.37 12.19
C VAL A 51 11.01 -4.34 10.95
N ASN A 52 11.00 -3.24 10.21
CA ASN A 52 11.78 -3.06 8.98
C ASN A 52 13.22 -2.57 9.25
N SER A 53 13.52 -2.17 10.49
CA SER A 53 14.87 -1.79 10.91
C SER A 53 15.60 -2.97 11.55
N LYS A 54 16.92 -3.05 11.32
CA LYS A 54 17.76 -4.08 11.95
C LYS A 54 17.96 -3.82 13.45
N ASP A 55 17.93 -2.56 13.86
CA ASP A 55 18.32 -2.13 15.21
C ASP A 55 17.18 -2.33 16.23
N HIS A 56 15.92 -2.35 15.78
CA HIS A 56 14.75 -2.41 16.67
C HIS A 56 14.17 -3.81 16.89
N LYS A 57 14.88 -4.89 16.51
CA LYS A 57 14.37 -6.27 16.66
C LYS A 57 14.07 -6.65 18.12
N THR A 58 14.97 -6.30 19.04
CA THR A 58 14.80 -6.59 20.47
C THR A 58 13.63 -5.81 21.06
N LEU A 59 13.46 -4.55 20.65
CA LEU A 59 12.31 -3.74 21.05
C LEU A 59 11.00 -4.38 20.60
N VAL A 60 10.90 -4.78 19.32
CA VAL A 60 9.69 -5.42 18.80
C VAL A 60 9.41 -6.74 19.54
N ALA A 61 10.44 -7.52 19.88
CA ALA A 61 10.28 -8.74 20.67
C ALA A 61 9.72 -8.45 22.06
N ALA A 62 10.22 -7.40 22.73
CA ALA A 62 9.72 -6.98 24.04
C ALA A 62 8.27 -6.45 23.97
N VAL A 63 7.94 -5.66 22.95
CA VAL A 63 6.57 -5.18 22.69
C VAL A 63 5.60 -6.34 22.48
N LYS A 64 6.02 -7.37 21.74
CA LYS A 64 5.25 -8.61 21.56
C LYS A 64 5.05 -9.36 22.88
N ALA A 65 6.11 -9.52 23.68
CA ALA A 65 6.03 -10.18 24.98
C ALA A 65 5.13 -9.40 25.97
N ALA A 66 5.10 -8.08 25.87
CA ALA A 66 4.24 -7.20 26.68
C ALA A 66 2.79 -7.10 26.16
N GLY A 67 2.46 -7.70 25.01
CA GLY A 67 1.12 -7.64 24.43
C GLY A 67 0.71 -6.25 23.91
N LEU A 68 1.67 -5.36 23.64
CA LEU A 68 1.41 -3.95 23.27
C LEU A 68 1.30 -3.71 21.75
N VAL A 69 1.37 -4.78 20.94
CA VAL A 69 1.40 -4.67 19.48
C VAL A 69 0.15 -3.95 18.96
N GLU A 70 -1.03 -4.38 19.38
CA GLU A 70 -2.30 -3.79 18.92
C GLU A 70 -2.44 -2.33 19.36
N THR A 71 -2.02 -2.02 20.59
CA THR A 71 -2.05 -0.65 21.13
C THR A 71 -1.16 0.29 20.30
N LEU A 72 0.06 -0.13 19.97
CA LEU A 72 1.02 0.68 19.22
C LEU A 72 0.77 0.71 17.71
N GLN A 73 -0.11 -0.15 17.21
CA GLN A 73 -0.66 -0.07 15.84
C GLN A 73 -1.88 0.85 15.76
N GLY A 74 -2.58 1.04 16.88
CA GLY A 74 -3.77 1.88 16.98
C GLY A 74 -3.47 3.37 16.85
N SER A 75 -4.55 4.15 16.77
CA SER A 75 -4.48 5.61 16.75
C SER A 75 -4.01 6.17 18.09
N GLY A 76 -3.06 7.10 18.08
CA GLY A 76 -2.69 7.88 19.25
C GLY A 76 -1.53 8.83 18.98
N PRO A 77 -1.25 9.80 19.86
CA PRO A 77 0.10 10.31 20.01
C PRO A 77 0.88 9.30 20.87
N PHE A 78 1.67 8.46 20.22
CA PHE A 78 2.61 7.56 20.91
C PHE A 78 4.04 8.00 20.61
N THR A 79 4.88 8.01 21.65
CA THR A 79 6.32 8.23 21.52
C THR A 79 7.02 7.02 22.12
N VAL A 80 7.67 6.23 21.28
CA VAL A 80 8.46 5.07 21.70
C VAL A 80 9.93 5.46 21.63
N LEU A 81 10.65 5.31 22.75
CA LEU A 81 12.08 5.54 22.84
C LEU A 81 12.80 4.21 22.59
N ALA A 82 13.52 4.14 21.47
CA ALA A 82 14.03 2.92 20.86
C ALA A 82 15.54 3.01 20.61
#